data_AF-A0AAW1SPB0-F1
#
_entry.id   AF-A0AAW1SPB0-F1
#
_cell.length_a   1.000
_cell.length_b   1.000
_cell.length_c   1.000
_cell.angle_alpha   90.00
_cell.angle_beta   90.00
_cell.angle_gamma   90.00
#
_symmetry.space_group_name_H-M   'P 1'
#
loop_
_entity.id
_entity.type
_entity.pdbx_description
1 polymer ?
#
loop_
_entity_poly.entity_id
_entity_poly.type
_entity_poly.pdbx_seq_one_letter_code
_entity_poly.pdbx_strand_id
1 'polypeptide(L)'
;LRCICDVRELGNECFFRLSDARVLCWLKLKLRRLKASLPELGGSFLQLDSAALSQYAAGLLSEYLSPSWHLRLLDACNLPNPEAHDSILQPKSHSSPNMPIPDASESG
;
A
#
# COMPACT_ATOMS: atom_id res chain seq x y z
N LEU A 1 18.42 -6.60 16.91
CA LEU A 1 17.15 -7.30 17.24
C LEU A 1 16.34 -6.60 18.34
N ARG A 2 16.94 -6.08 19.43
CA ARG A 2 16.21 -5.40 20.54
C ARG A 2 15.25 -4.28 20.12
N CYS A 3 15.52 -3.60 19.00
CA CYS A 3 14.67 -2.53 18.47
C CYS A 3 13.33 -3.01 17.90
N ILE A 4 13.20 -4.29 17.53
CA ILE A 4 11.98 -4.87 16.92
C ILE A 4 11.50 -6.14 17.64
N CYS A 5 12.32 -6.71 18.52
CA CYS A 5 11.98 -7.87 19.33
C CYS A 5 11.83 -7.50 20.80
N ASP A 6 10.90 -8.16 21.47
CA ASP A 6 10.94 -8.31 22.92
C ASP A 6 12.06 -9.31 23.27
N VAL A 7 12.81 -9.01 24.32
CA VAL A 7 13.97 -9.79 24.74
C VAL A 7 13.76 -10.28 26.15
N ARG A 8 13.97 -11.59 26.36
CA ARG A 8 14.08 -12.18 27.69
C ARG A 8 15.47 -12.75 27.86
N GLU A 9 16.07 -12.49 29.00
CA GLU A 9 17.39 -12.98 29.36
C GLU A 9 17.23 -14.02 30.48
N LEU A 10 17.87 -15.18 30.34
CA LEU A 10 17.89 -16.24 31.34
C LEU A 10 19.33 -16.74 31.47
N GLY A 11 20.00 -16.36 32.57
CA GLY A 11 21.43 -16.63 32.74
C GLY A 11 22.26 -15.97 31.63
N ASN A 12 23.03 -16.78 30.89
CA ASN A 12 23.83 -16.34 29.75
C ASN A 12 23.11 -16.45 28.39
N GLU A 13 21.82 -16.82 28.38
CA GLU A 13 21.04 -16.98 27.15
C GLU A 13 20.06 -15.81 26.92
N CYS A 14 19.84 -15.49 25.65
CA CYS A 14 18.90 -14.44 25.22
C CYS A 14 17.84 -15.02 24.27
N PHE A 15 16.57 -14.82 24.61
CA PHE A 15 15.43 -15.21 23.80
C PHE A 15 14.80 -13.97 23.15
N PHE A 16 14.60 -14.03 21.83
CA PHE A 16 14.03 -12.93 21.06
C PHE A 16 12.67 -13.35 20.51
N ARG A 17 11.63 -12.57 20.81
CA ARG A 17 10.32 -12.69 20.19
C ARG A 17 10.04 -11.44 19.37
N LEU A 18 9.71 -11.59 18.09
CA LEU A 18 9.31 -10.45 17.27
C LEU A 18 8.08 -9.78 17.91
N SER A 19 8.11 -8.45 18.01
CA SER A 19 7.07 -7.67 18.64
C SER A 19 6.42 -6.77 17.60
N ASP A 20 5.16 -7.06 17.28
CA ASP A 20 4.46 -6.35 16.21
C ASP A 20 4.42 -4.84 16.41
N ALA A 21 4.19 -4.40 17.65
CA ALA A 21 4.19 -2.99 18.01
C ALA A 21 5.56 -2.34 17.78
N ARG A 22 6.65 -3.04 18.12
CA ARG A 22 8.01 -2.53 17.89
C ARG A 22 8.36 -2.50 16.41
N VAL A 23 7.96 -3.52 15.65
CA VAL A 23 8.13 -3.54 14.19
C VAL A 23 7.41 -2.36 13.56
N LEU A 24 6.13 -2.13 13.89
CA LEU A 24 5.39 -0.99 13.36
C LEU A 24 6.04 0.35 13.73
N CYS A 25 6.45 0.54 14.98
CA CYS A 25 7.12 1.76 15.40
C CYS A 25 8.44 1.98 14.64
N TRP A 26 9.21 0.91 14.44
CA TRP A 26 10.44 0.95 13.65
C TRP A 26 10.18 1.27 12.16
N LEU A 27 9.14 0.68 11.56
CA LEU A 27 8.75 0.97 10.18
C LEU A 27 8.30 2.42 10.01
N LYS A 28 7.49 2.96 10.93
CA LYS A 28 7.09 4.38 10.94
C LYS A 28 8.30 5.30 11.02
N LEU A 29 9.30 4.95 11.84
CA LEU A 29 10.55 5.69 11.92
C LEU A 29 11.34 5.63 10.60
N LYS A 30 11.41 4.46 9.95
CA LYS A 30 12.05 4.31 8.64
C LYS A 30 11.36 5.13 7.57
N LEU A 31 10.03 5.09 7.51
CA LEU A 31 9.22 5.90 6.61
C LEU A 31 9.52 7.40 6.80
N ARG A 32 9.50 7.89 8.04
CA ARG A 32 9.79 9.29 8.36
C ARG A 32 11.19 9.70 7.93
N ARG A 33 12.19 8.86 8.18
CA ARG A 33 13.58 9.13 7.80
C ARG A 33 13.75 9.16 6.28
N LEU A 34 13.16 8.19 5.58
CA LEU A 34 13.21 8.12 4.13
C LEU A 34 12.54 9.35 3.51
N LYS A 35 11.34 9.70 3.98
CA LYS A 35 10.62 10.92 3.59
C LYS A 35 11.49 12.17 3.75
N ALA A 36 12.19 12.30 4.87
CA ALA A 36 13.05 13.45 5.14
C ALA A 36 14.27 13.52 4.22
N SER A 37 14.81 12.37 3.77
CA SER A 37 15.94 12.34 2.84
C SER A 37 15.56 12.55 1.38
N LEU A 38 14.30 12.28 0.97
CA LEU A 38 13.88 12.39 -0.43
C LEU A 38 14.19 13.77 -1.06
N PRO A 39 13.92 14.92 -0.40
CA PRO A 39 14.33 16.23 -0.89
C PRO A 39 15.83 16.39 -1.18
N GLU A 40 16.69 15.65 -0.46
CA GLU A 40 18.15 15.70 -0.62
C GLU A 40 18.63 14.88 -1.83
N LEU A 41 17.80 13.95 -2.32
CA LEU A 41 18.15 13.07 -3.45
C LEU A 41 17.91 13.73 -4.82
N GLY A 42 17.09 14.79 -4.91
CA GLY A 42 16.87 15.49 -6.17
C GLY A 42 15.74 16.51 -6.16
N GLY A 43 15.83 17.47 -7.08
CA GLY A 43 14.89 18.60 -7.17
C GLY A 43 13.44 18.21 -7.51
N SER A 44 13.20 17.03 -8.08
CA SER A 44 11.83 16.52 -8.32
C SER A 44 11.05 16.30 -7.03
N PHE A 45 11.72 15.89 -5.95
CA PHE A 45 11.09 15.68 -4.65
C PHE A 45 10.74 16.98 -3.93
N LEU A 46 11.39 18.10 -4.28
CA LEU A 46 11.10 19.42 -3.70
C LEU A 46 9.73 19.96 -4.13
N GLN A 47 9.18 19.46 -5.24
CA GLN A 47 7.87 19.88 -5.75
C GLN A 47 6.72 19.06 -5.17
N LEU A 48 7.03 17.95 -4.46
CA LEU A 48 6.04 17.08 -3.86
C LEU A 48 5.61 17.59 -2.49
N ASP A 49 4.33 17.46 -2.20
CA ASP A 49 3.80 17.76 -0.88
C ASP A 49 4.13 16.64 0.13
N SER A 50 3.84 16.92 1.40
CA SER A 50 4.10 16.01 2.51
C SER A 50 3.40 14.65 2.35
N ALA A 51 2.22 14.62 1.73
CA ALA A 51 1.43 13.42 1.51
C ALA A 51 2.04 12.56 0.39
N ALA A 52 2.33 13.16 -0.76
CA ALA A 52 2.97 12.50 -1.90
C ALA A 52 4.36 11.96 -1.54
N LEU A 53 5.16 12.70 -0.76
CA LEU A 53 6.44 12.20 -0.24
C LEU A 53 6.26 10.99 0.68
N SER A 54 5.21 10.98 1.50
CA SER A 54 4.92 9.84 2.39
C SER A 54 4.47 8.62 1.58
N GLN A 55 3.66 8.82 0.55
CA GLN A 55 3.22 7.76 -0.36
C GLN A 55 4.39 7.16 -1.14
N TYR A 56 5.26 8.02 -1.68
CA TYR A 56 6.45 7.58 -2.40
C TYR A 56 7.41 6.80 -1.50
N ALA A 57 7.69 7.31 -0.29
CA ALA A 57 8.51 6.61 0.69
C ALA A 57 7.89 5.26 1.11
N ALA A 58 6.56 5.17 1.22
CA ALA A 58 5.88 3.92 1.53
C ALA A 58 6.01 2.90 0.39
N GLY A 59 5.87 3.32 -0.87
CA GLY A 59 6.08 2.47 -2.05
C GLY A 59 7.54 2.02 -2.20
N LEU A 60 8.52 2.86 -1.86
CA LEU A 60 9.91 2.41 -1.80
C LEU A 60 10.13 1.34 -0.72
N LEU A 61 9.43 1.44 0.42
CA LEU A 61 9.54 0.45 1.49
C LEU A 61 8.81 -0.86 1.13
N SER A 62 7.78 -0.87 0.29
CA SER A 62 7.06 -2.11 -0.07
C SER A 62 7.97 -3.12 -0.76
N GLU A 63 8.95 -2.66 -1.54
CA GLU A 63 9.93 -3.52 -2.23
C GLU A 63 10.77 -4.39 -1.26
N TYR A 64 10.82 -4.03 0.02
CA TYR A 64 11.57 -4.73 1.07
C TYR A 64 10.69 -5.39 2.13
N LEU A 65 9.38 -5.20 2.06
CA LEU A 65 8.42 -5.68 3.04
C LEU A 65 7.51 -6.73 2.43
N SER A 66 7.04 -7.67 3.25
CA SER A 66 5.92 -8.50 2.81
C SER A 66 4.67 -7.63 2.63
N PRO A 67 3.74 -8.02 1.73
CA PRO A 67 2.49 -7.26 1.52
C PRO A 67 1.72 -7.02 2.83
N SER A 68 1.68 -8.02 3.72
CA SER A 68 1.04 -7.91 5.03
C SER A 68 1.64 -6.81 5.92
N TRP A 69 2.96 -6.62 5.94
CA TRP A 69 3.60 -5.57 6.72
C TRP A 69 3.47 -4.20 6.05
N HIS A 70 3.48 -4.16 4.72
CA HIS A 70 3.24 -2.93 3.97
C HIS A 70 1.84 -2.38 4.24
N LEU A 71 0.80 -3.22 4.12
CA LEU A 71 -0.59 -2.82 4.42
C LEU A 71 -0.75 -2.32 5.86
N ARG A 72 -0.13 -2.99 6.84
CA ARG A 72 -0.15 -2.54 8.24
C ARG A 72 0.57 -1.20 8.44
N LEU A 73 1.64 -0.93 7.68
CA LEU A 73 2.33 0.36 7.71
C LEU A 73 1.45 1.47 7.14
N LEU A 74 0.78 1.22 6.01
CA LEU A 74 -0.15 2.18 5.40
C LEU A 74 -1.28 2.55 6.35
N ASP A 75 -1.94 1.54 6.93
CA ASP A 75 -2.98 1.70 7.94
C ASP A 75 -2.47 2.50 9.16
N ALA A 76 -1.33 2.10 9.74
CA ALA A 76 -0.74 2.77 10.89
C ALA A 76 -0.25 4.22 10.63
N CYS A 77 -0.18 4.63 9.36
CA CYS A 77 0.19 5.97 8.91
C CYS A 77 -0.98 6.74 8.28
N ASN A 78 -2.18 6.15 8.18
CA ASN A 78 -3.32 6.71 7.45
C ASN A 78 -2.97 7.06 5.98
N LEU A 79 -2.21 6.22 5.31
CA LEU A 79 -1.86 6.38 3.90
C LEU A 79 -2.79 5.54 3.01
N PRO A 80 -3.14 6.04 1.81
CA PRO A 80 -3.97 5.30 0.87
C PRO A 80 -3.23 4.05 0.37
N ASN A 81 -3.95 2.94 0.25
CA ASN A 81 -3.46 1.75 -0.44
C ASN A 81 -3.68 1.92 -1.96
N PRO A 82 -2.62 2.04 -2.77
CA PRO A 82 -2.76 2.22 -4.21
C PRO A 82 -3.38 0.98 -4.90
N GLU A 83 -3.25 -0.21 -4.30
CA GLU A 83 -3.84 -1.46 -4.83
C GLU A 83 -5.33 -1.62 -4.50
N ALA A 84 -5.90 -0.75 -3.67
CA ALA A 84 -7.33 -0.80 -3.33
C ALA A 84 -8.26 -0.26 -4.44
N HIS A 85 -7.70 0.15 -5.59
CA HIS A 85 -8.46 0.78 -6.68
C HIS A 85 -8.99 -0.17 -7.78
N ASP A 86 -8.71 -1.47 -7.75
CA ASP A 86 -9.22 -2.44 -8.74
C ASP A 86 -10.50 -3.16 -8.32
N SER A 87 -11.52 -2.42 -7.86
CA SER A 87 -12.89 -2.95 -7.75
C SER A 87 -13.97 -1.99 -8.26
N ILE A 88 -13.61 -0.87 -8.90
CA ILE A 88 -14.56 0.11 -9.46
C ILE A 88 -14.50 0.19 -11.00
N LEU A 89 -13.92 -0.82 -11.66
CA LEU A 89 -14.09 -1.03 -13.10
C LEU A 89 -14.63 -2.44 -13.35
N GLN A 90 -15.84 -2.71 -12.87
CA GLN A 90 -16.65 -3.67 -13.60
C GLN A 90 -17.02 -3.02 -14.93
N PRO A 91 -16.71 -3.62 -16.10
CA PRO A 91 -17.37 -3.22 -17.33
C PRO A 91 -18.87 -3.44 -17.11
N LYS A 92 -19.64 -2.34 -17.13
CA LYS A 92 -21.10 -2.42 -17.20
C LYS A 92 -21.41 -3.28 -18.42
N SER A 93 -21.97 -4.46 -18.20
CA SER A 93 -22.54 -5.28 -19.26
C SER A 93 -23.52 -4.40 -20.02
N HIS A 94 -23.13 -3.96 -21.22
CA HIS A 94 -24.06 -3.34 -22.15
C HIS A 94 -25.09 -4.42 -22.48
N SER A 95 -26.25 -4.34 -21.82
CA SER A 95 -27.45 -5.03 -22.26
C SER A 95 -27.81 -4.45 -23.62
N SER A 96 -27.50 -5.19 -24.69
CA SER A 96 -27.94 -4.84 -26.03
C SER A 96 -29.46 -4.75 -26.06
N PRO A 97 -30.05 -3.69 -26.60
CA PRO A 97 -31.50 -3.65 -26.80
C PRO A 97 -31.87 -4.64 -27.89
N ASN A 98 -32.77 -5.55 -27.56
CA ASN A 98 -33.36 -6.54 -28.46
C ASN A 98 -34.06 -5.80 -29.61
N MET A 99 -33.57 -5.93 -30.84
CA MET A 99 -34.27 -5.41 -32.02
C MET A 99 -35.39 -6.38 -32.41
N PRO A 100 -36.65 -5.94 -32.60
CA PRO A 100 -37.70 -6.78 -33.13
C PRO A 100 -37.46 -7.06 -34.61
N ILE A 101 -37.54 -8.34 -34.99
CA ILE A 101 -37.50 -8.81 -36.38
C ILE A 101 -38.81 -8.37 -37.06
N PRO A 102 -38.78 -7.66 -38.20
CA PRO A 102 -40.00 -7.37 -38.94
C PRO A 102 -40.54 -8.62 -39.64
N ASP A 103 -41.85 -8.82 -39.47
CA ASP A 103 -42.68 -9.86 -40.07
C ASP A 103 -42.52 -9.87 -41.60
N ALA A 104 -42.14 -11.03 -42.14
CA ALA A 104 -42.15 -11.26 -43.57
C ALA A 104 -43.50 -11.85 -43.98
N SER A 105 -44.42 -11.01 -44.45
CA SER A 105 -45.54 -11.43 -45.29
C SER A 105 -46.07 -10.28 -46.16
N GLU A 106 -46.26 -10.60 -47.44
CA GLU A 106 -47.03 -9.92 -48.50
C GLU A 106 -46.41 -8.61 -49.07
N SER A 107 -46.25 -8.41 -50.38
CA SER A 107 -47.07 -8.79 -51.53
C SER A 107 -46.26 -8.70 -52.83
N GLY A 108 -46.61 -9.49 -53.86
CA GLY A 108 -46.14 -9.31 -55.24
C GLY A 108 -46.24 -10.55 -56.08
#